data_AF-A0AAQ3N8G2-F1
#
_entry.id   AF-A0AAQ3N8G2-F1
#
_cell.length_a   1.000
_cell.length_b   1.000
_cell.length_c   1.000
_cell.angle_alpha   90.00
_cell.angle_beta   90.00
_cell.angle_gamma   90.00
#
_symmetry.space_group_name_H-M   'P 1'
#
loop_
_entity.id
_entity.type
_entity.pdbx_description
1 polymer ?
#
loop_
_entity_poly.entity_id
_entity_poly.type
_entity_poly.pdbx_seq_one_letter_code
_entity_poly.pdbx_strand_id
1 'polypeptide(L)'
;MPRKTRVDPQAVLLFQPPSREGYCPNHAERPPSPEVALVRKHKVSQPTKDPRSSKKGKDSKEQVDPEADQLIPSGMWDLGFNLGHKIDFHFDKAEQRFVEETSEQKLADDCMELACQTATTTWTLAYASNRGVLRAELDQVKARFNEQRADTEMKKARNQLVADLEESKKENQELKKIVEALTMERNVLCQTVAEDKEVQKDMGDAIVLENTRGFKKALRQMSYFLKVSTEGINFDPQKDVSHGELVSIGFIPAGTFPNDDDIAKDTPVEKETTKAGADAIITGEMIEGNPHTTDVDIVNIG
;
A
#
# COMPACT_ATOMS: atom_id res chain seq x y z
N MET A 1 -31.82 10.87 19.76
CA MET A 1 -31.86 12.30 19.37
C MET A 1 -31.17 13.13 20.44
N PRO A 2 -29.91 13.53 20.20
CA PRO A 2 -29.51 14.91 20.46
C PRO A 2 -28.94 15.57 19.20
N ARG A 3 -28.94 16.90 19.22
CA ARG A 3 -28.90 17.82 18.09
C ARG A 3 -27.52 17.83 17.40
N LYS A 4 -27.53 17.68 16.08
CA LYS A 4 -26.41 18.00 15.18
C LYS A 4 -26.19 19.51 15.18
N THR A 5 -25.05 19.98 15.66
CA THR A 5 -24.53 21.31 15.33
C THR A 5 -23.60 21.19 14.13
N ARG A 6 -24.09 21.74 13.02
CA ARG A 6 -23.40 21.97 11.75
C ARG A 6 -22.43 23.14 11.97
N VAL A 7 -21.16 22.94 11.69
CA VAL A 7 -20.17 24.02 11.60
C VAL A 7 -19.79 24.16 10.13
N ASP A 8 -20.07 25.33 9.57
CA ASP A 8 -19.73 25.69 8.19
C ASP A 8 -18.21 25.83 8.01
N PRO A 9 -17.66 25.39 6.86
CA PRO A 9 -16.25 25.51 6.56
C PRO A 9 -16.00 26.72 5.65
N GLN A 10 -15.93 27.94 6.19
CA GLN A 10 -15.35 29.08 5.47
C GLN A 10 -14.62 30.03 6.42
N ALA A 11 -13.30 29.85 6.52
CA ALA A 11 -12.34 30.88 6.91
C ALA A 11 -10.93 30.43 6.46
N VAL A 12 -10.73 30.35 5.15
CA VAL A 12 -9.38 30.27 4.56
C VAL A 12 -8.81 31.68 4.59
N LEU A 13 -8.11 32.02 5.67
CA LEU A 13 -7.27 33.22 5.68
C LEU A 13 -5.99 32.91 4.92
N LEU A 14 -5.91 33.48 3.73
CA LEU A 14 -4.72 33.63 2.91
C LEU A 14 -3.58 34.24 3.74
N PHE A 15 -2.48 33.52 3.87
CA PHE A 15 -1.17 34.12 4.10
C PHE A 15 -0.42 34.08 2.77
N GLN A 16 -0.51 35.20 2.05
CA GLN A 16 0.19 35.46 0.80
C GLN A 16 1.59 35.98 1.16
N PRO A 17 2.70 35.35 0.70
CA PRO A 17 4.02 35.97 0.79
C PRO A 17 4.12 37.12 -0.22
N PRO A 18 4.82 38.22 0.11
CA PRO A 18 4.94 39.37 -0.79
C PRO A 18 5.75 39.04 -2.05
N SER A 19 5.28 39.62 -3.15
CA SER A 19 5.77 39.53 -4.52
C SER A 19 7.28 39.74 -4.64
N ARG A 20 7.92 38.81 -5.35
CA ARG A 20 9.31 38.86 -5.78
C ARG A 20 9.34 39.49 -7.18
N GLU A 21 9.41 40.82 -7.26
CA GLU A 21 9.78 41.51 -8.49
C GLU A 21 11.28 41.78 -8.48
N GLY A 22 11.96 41.37 -9.56
CA GLY A 22 13.39 41.57 -9.76
C GLY A 22 14.08 40.38 -10.39
N TYR A 23 13.66 40.00 -11.60
CA TYR A 23 14.41 39.10 -12.47
C TYR A 23 14.98 39.91 -13.63
N CYS A 24 16.30 39.93 -13.77
CA CYS A 24 17.03 40.15 -15.03
C CYS A 24 18.49 39.63 -14.86
N PRO A 25 19.17 39.22 -15.94
CA PRO A 25 19.64 37.84 -16.05
C PRO A 25 21.16 37.67 -16.24
N ASN A 26 21.61 36.42 -16.11
CA ASN A 26 22.85 35.85 -16.67
C ASN A 26 24.19 36.43 -16.20
N HIS A 27 24.72 35.87 -15.10
CA HIS A 27 26.15 35.58 -15.06
C HIS A 27 26.30 34.06 -15.06
N ALA A 28 26.77 33.54 -16.19
CA ALA A 28 27.28 32.18 -16.28
C ALA A 28 28.38 32.02 -15.22
N GLU A 29 28.15 31.14 -14.24
CA GLU A 29 29.17 30.74 -13.28
C GLU A 29 30.32 30.08 -14.04
N ARG A 30 31.44 30.79 -14.04
CA ARG A 30 32.74 30.26 -14.45
C ARG A 30 33.10 29.12 -13.48
N PRO A 31 33.44 27.91 -13.94
CA PRO A 31 33.86 26.85 -13.03
C PRO A 31 35.13 27.29 -12.27
N PRO A 32 35.28 26.92 -10.98
CA PRO A 32 36.46 27.28 -10.21
C PRO A 32 37.71 26.66 -10.86
N SER A 33 38.75 27.47 -11.03
CA SER A 33 40.07 26.96 -11.43
C SER A 33 40.61 26.01 -10.35
N PRO A 34 41.34 24.95 -10.74
CA PRO A 34 41.82 23.96 -9.79
C PRO A 34 42.85 24.57 -8.82
N GLU A 35 42.62 24.37 -7.52
CA GLU A 35 43.57 24.69 -6.47
C GLU A 35 44.86 23.87 -6.64
N VAL A 36 45.97 24.54 -6.91
CA VAL A 36 47.29 23.91 -6.92
C VAL A 36 47.79 23.85 -5.48
N ALA A 37 47.86 22.64 -4.92
CA ALA A 37 48.43 22.40 -3.60
C ALA A 37 49.94 22.74 -3.58
N LEU A 38 50.32 23.79 -2.86
CA LEU A 38 51.72 24.10 -2.57
C LEU A 38 52.23 23.21 -1.43
N VAL A 39 52.78 22.04 -1.79
CA VAL A 39 53.48 21.16 -0.85
C VAL A 39 54.89 21.71 -0.59
N ARG A 40 55.11 22.37 0.56
CA ARG A 40 56.46 22.66 1.07
C ARG A 40 57.04 21.40 1.73
N LYS A 41 58.11 20.84 1.16
CA LYS A 41 58.90 19.77 1.79
C LYS A 41 59.91 20.36 2.76
N HIS A 42 59.73 20.14 4.06
CA HIS A 42 60.79 20.34 5.05
C HIS A 42 61.56 19.03 5.24
N LYS A 43 62.88 19.06 5.00
CA LYS A 43 63.79 17.99 5.37
C LYS A 43 64.26 18.25 6.80
N VAL A 44 63.72 17.49 7.75
CA VAL A 44 64.15 17.47 9.15
C VAL A 44 65.38 16.56 9.26
N SER A 45 66.52 17.09 9.69
CA SER A 45 67.64 16.27 10.17
C SER A 45 67.72 16.35 11.70
N GLN A 46 67.55 15.21 12.36
CA GLN A 46 67.83 15.04 13.79
C GLN A 46 69.35 14.93 14.03
N PRO A 47 69.88 15.38 15.19
CA PRO A 47 71.29 15.25 15.54
C PRO A 47 71.55 13.95 16.31
N THR A 48 72.55 13.18 15.90
CA THR A 48 73.13 12.07 16.69
C THR A 48 74.52 12.46 17.18
N LYS A 49 74.75 12.22 18.47
CA LYS A 49 75.99 12.42 19.23
C LYS A 49 77.00 11.31 18.93
N ASP A 50 78.26 11.65 18.64
CA ASP A 50 79.46 11.31 19.44
C ASP A 50 80.80 11.47 18.67
N PRO A 51 81.95 11.63 19.37
CA PRO A 51 83.13 12.34 18.86
C PRO A 51 84.33 11.44 18.55
N ARG A 52 85.23 11.86 17.64
CA ARG A 52 86.69 11.57 17.71
C ARG A 52 87.55 12.30 16.66
N SER A 53 88.49 13.10 17.19
CA SER A 53 89.89 13.35 16.79
C SER A 53 90.36 13.15 15.34
N SER A 54 90.99 14.17 14.72
CA SER A 54 92.48 14.36 14.75
C SER A 54 93.00 15.40 13.73
N LYS A 55 93.86 16.30 14.25
CA LYS A 55 95.05 16.96 13.69
C LYS A 55 95.11 17.54 12.24
N LYS A 56 95.25 18.89 12.25
CA LYS A 56 96.45 19.68 11.84
C LYS A 56 96.49 20.28 10.42
N GLY A 57 96.67 21.61 10.42
CA GLY A 57 97.00 22.48 9.28
C GLY A 57 95.82 23.42 8.98
N LYS A 58 95.96 24.74 8.86
CA LYS A 58 97.11 25.63 8.78
C LYS A 58 96.54 27.04 8.98
N ASP A 59 97.32 27.89 9.63
CA ASP A 59 96.98 29.29 9.92
C ASP A 59 96.44 30.04 8.69
N SER A 60 95.24 30.60 8.84
CA SER A 60 94.85 31.83 8.18
C SER A 60 94.17 32.69 9.25
N LYS A 61 94.93 33.68 9.71
CA LYS A 61 94.41 34.86 10.41
C LYS A 61 93.19 35.36 9.65
N GLU A 62 92.01 35.18 10.24
CA GLU A 62 90.92 36.09 9.98
C GLU A 62 90.45 36.61 11.33
N GLN A 63 90.36 37.92 11.32
CA GLN A 63 90.38 38.82 12.44
C GLN A 63 89.13 38.59 13.29
N VAL A 64 89.34 38.26 14.55
CA VAL A 64 88.32 38.40 15.59
C VAL A 64 87.95 39.88 15.60
N ASP A 65 86.75 40.21 15.13
CA ASP A 65 86.03 41.37 15.59
C ASP A 65 85.16 40.89 16.77
N PRO A 66 85.56 41.17 18.03
CA PRO A 66 84.81 40.77 19.21
C PRO A 66 83.93 41.94 19.66
N GLU A 67 83.15 42.54 18.76
CA GLU A 67 82.28 43.64 19.14
C GLU A 67 81.04 43.76 18.24
N ALA A 68 80.30 42.66 18.16
CA ALA A 68 78.88 42.73 17.83
C ALA A 68 78.09 41.77 18.73
N ASP A 69 78.47 41.70 20.01
CA ASP A 69 77.42 41.65 21.02
C ASP A 69 76.61 42.92 20.77
N GLN A 70 75.47 42.79 20.08
CA GLN A 70 74.45 43.82 19.94
C GLN A 70 73.94 44.14 21.34
N LEU A 71 74.76 44.84 22.11
CA LEU A 71 74.40 45.49 23.34
C LEU A 71 73.35 46.50 22.92
N ILE A 72 72.09 46.21 23.25
CA ILE A 72 70.99 47.15 23.17
C ILE A 72 71.53 48.46 23.74
N PRO A 73 71.69 49.53 22.93
CA PRO A 73 72.20 50.79 23.44
C PRO A 73 71.28 51.21 24.59
N SER A 74 71.83 51.32 25.79
CA SER A 74 71.15 51.84 26.99
C SER A 74 69.81 51.19 27.40
N GLY A 75 69.62 49.91 27.10
CA GLY A 75 68.49 49.11 27.59
C GLY A 75 67.17 49.32 26.83
N MET A 76 66.21 48.39 27.01
CA MET A 76 64.93 48.34 26.27
C MET A 76 64.02 49.59 26.41
N TRP A 77 64.41 50.55 27.24
CA TRP A 77 63.64 51.76 27.55
C TRP A 77 64.32 53.04 27.05
N ASP A 78 65.42 52.93 26.30
CA ASP A 78 66.09 54.09 25.71
C ASP A 78 65.27 54.70 24.56
N LEU A 79 65.29 56.03 24.45
CA LEU A 79 64.51 56.77 23.44
C LEU A 79 64.96 56.50 22.00
N GLY A 80 66.19 55.99 21.81
CA GLY A 80 66.75 55.57 20.52
C GLY A 80 66.52 54.09 20.18
N PHE A 81 65.87 53.32 21.05
CA PHE A 81 65.60 51.90 20.81
C PHE A 81 64.46 51.72 19.78
N ASN A 82 64.79 51.17 18.61
CA ASN A 82 63.81 50.72 17.62
C ASN A 82 63.76 49.19 17.51
N LEU A 83 62.65 48.66 16.98
CA LEU A 83 62.44 47.22 16.76
C LEU A 83 63.50 46.55 15.86
N GLY A 84 64.08 47.30 14.93
CA GLY A 84 65.09 46.83 13.97
C GLY A 84 66.41 46.39 14.62
N HIS A 85 66.70 46.85 15.83
CA HIS A 85 67.87 46.38 16.59
C HIS A 85 67.73 44.97 17.16
N LYS A 86 66.53 44.34 17.13
CA LYS A 86 66.26 43.07 17.81
C LYS A 86 65.78 41.95 16.89
N ILE A 87 65.15 42.29 15.77
CA ILE A 87 64.62 41.32 14.81
C ILE A 87 65.17 41.69 13.44
N ASP A 88 65.99 40.81 12.88
CA ASP A 88 66.49 40.93 11.51
C ASP A 88 65.37 40.49 10.56
N PHE A 89 64.69 41.46 9.95
CA PHE A 89 63.70 41.20 8.93
C PHE A 89 64.39 41.20 7.56
N HIS A 90 64.27 40.08 6.84
CA HIS A 90 64.72 39.99 5.45
C HIS A 90 63.75 40.73 4.53
N PHE A 91 63.77 42.05 4.56
CA PHE A 91 63.04 42.91 3.64
C PHE A 91 63.81 43.06 2.33
N ASP A 92 63.07 43.19 1.23
CA ASP A 92 63.69 43.69 0.01
C ASP A 92 63.98 45.20 0.11
N LYS A 93 64.72 45.75 -0.86
CA LYS A 93 65.11 47.17 -0.83
C LYS A 93 63.92 48.14 -0.89
N ALA A 94 62.76 47.71 -1.38
CA ALA A 94 61.56 48.53 -1.45
C ALA A 94 60.79 48.51 -0.13
N GLU A 95 60.63 47.33 0.46
CA GLU A 95 60.05 47.10 1.79
C GLU A 95 60.87 47.78 2.88
N GLN A 96 62.20 47.69 2.80
CA GLN A 96 63.10 48.35 3.76
C GLN A 96 62.92 49.88 3.74
N ARG A 97 62.86 50.49 2.55
CA ARG A 97 62.61 51.94 2.41
C ARG A 97 61.25 52.34 2.98
N PHE A 98 60.22 51.53 2.73
CA PHE A 98 58.89 51.78 3.27
C PHE A 98 58.91 51.75 4.80
N VAL A 99 59.54 50.75 5.42
CA VAL A 99 59.63 50.64 6.88
C VAL A 99 60.44 51.79 7.49
N GLU A 100 61.53 52.23 6.85
CA GLU A 100 62.32 53.38 7.29
C GLU A 100 61.58 54.72 7.13
N GLU A 101 60.71 54.85 6.13
CA GLU A 101 59.89 56.04 5.87
C GLU A 101 58.63 56.11 6.77
N THR A 102 58.14 54.96 7.23
CA THR A 102 56.95 54.87 8.08
C THR A 102 57.34 54.93 9.55
N SER A 103 56.66 55.74 10.37
CA SER A 103 56.96 55.78 11.80
C SER A 103 56.64 54.44 12.48
N GLU A 104 57.43 54.06 13.48
CA GLU A 104 57.23 52.82 14.25
C GLU A 104 55.82 52.74 14.87
N GLN A 105 55.29 53.87 15.37
CA GLN A 105 53.93 53.93 15.90
C GLN A 105 52.88 53.57 14.84
N LYS A 106 53.01 54.12 13.62
CA LYS A 106 52.09 53.83 12.52
C LYS A 106 52.19 52.36 12.11
N LEU A 107 53.40 51.79 12.09
CA LEU A 107 53.63 50.39 11.81
C LEU A 107 52.96 49.49 12.86
N ALA A 108 53.06 49.85 14.15
CA ALA A 108 52.42 49.14 15.25
C ALA A 108 50.88 49.20 15.16
N ASP A 109 50.32 50.39 14.85
CA ASP A 109 48.89 50.58 14.64
C ASP A 109 48.38 49.74 13.46
N ASP A 110 49.11 49.73 12.33
CA ASP A 110 48.77 48.93 11.14
C ASP A 110 48.87 47.42 11.42
N CYS A 111 49.88 46.97 12.16
CA CYS A 111 49.99 45.59 12.60
C CYS A 111 48.83 45.19 13.51
N MET A 112 48.41 46.07 14.41
CA MET A 112 47.28 45.82 15.31
C MET A 112 45.95 45.79 14.56
N GLU A 113 45.75 46.66 13.58
CA GLU A 113 44.59 46.64 12.68
C GLU A 113 44.54 45.31 11.91
N LEU A 114 45.65 44.91 11.29
CA LEU A 114 45.75 43.65 10.55
C LEU A 114 45.47 42.43 11.45
N ALA A 115 45.99 42.42 12.67
CA ALA A 115 45.72 41.37 13.64
C ALA A 115 44.23 41.30 14.01
N CYS A 116 43.58 42.43 14.23
CA CYS A 116 42.14 42.51 14.51
C CYS A 116 41.29 42.01 13.33
N GLN A 117 41.65 42.39 12.10
CA GLN A 117 40.97 41.92 10.88
C GLN A 117 41.15 40.40 10.70
N THR A 118 42.37 39.89 10.93
CA THR A 118 42.66 38.45 10.87
C THR A 118 41.87 37.66 11.92
N ALA A 119 41.78 38.19 13.14
CA ALA A 119 40.96 37.57 14.19
C ALA A 119 39.48 37.54 13.80
N THR A 120 38.95 38.64 13.26
CA THR A 120 37.54 38.72 12.82
C THR A 120 37.25 37.74 11.70
N THR A 121 38.09 37.69 10.67
CA THR A 121 37.93 36.73 9.55
C THR A 121 38.01 35.29 10.03
N THR A 122 38.97 34.97 10.90
CA THR A 122 39.09 33.63 11.52
C THR A 122 37.81 33.24 12.27
N TRP A 123 37.25 34.14 13.08
CA TRP A 123 35.98 33.92 13.77
C TRP A 123 34.80 33.72 12.80
N THR A 124 34.70 34.54 11.75
CA THR A 124 33.62 34.38 10.75
C THR A 124 33.70 33.05 10.00
N LEU A 125 34.91 32.60 9.68
CA LEU A 125 35.14 31.33 9.00
C LEU A 125 34.81 30.14 9.92
N ALA A 126 35.26 30.19 11.18
CA ALA A 126 34.93 29.17 12.17
C ALA A 126 33.42 29.08 12.41
N TYR A 127 32.74 30.22 12.51
CA TYR A 127 31.28 30.27 12.64
C TYR A 127 30.56 29.69 11.41
N ALA A 128 30.98 30.08 10.20
CA ALA A 128 30.40 29.57 8.96
C ALA A 128 30.59 28.05 8.82
N SER A 129 31.77 27.54 9.18
CA SER A 129 32.09 26.11 9.20
C SER A 129 31.18 25.34 10.17
N ASN A 130 31.09 25.79 11.42
CA ASN A 130 30.22 25.17 12.44
C ASN A 130 28.74 25.18 12.02
N ARG A 131 28.28 26.27 11.38
CA ARG A 131 26.92 26.35 10.86
C ARG A 131 26.64 25.34 9.74
N GLY A 132 27.64 25.05 8.90
CA GLY A 132 27.55 24.01 7.88
C GLY A 132 27.37 22.62 8.49
N VAL A 133 28.17 22.29 9.50
CA VAL A 133 28.09 21.02 10.24
C VAL A 133 26.71 20.85 10.89
N LEU A 134 26.22 21.88 11.61
CA LEU A 134 24.91 21.82 12.26
C LEU A 134 23.75 21.62 11.26
N ARG A 135 23.85 22.18 10.06
CA ARG A 135 22.84 21.94 9.01
C ARG A 135 22.87 20.49 8.52
N ALA A 136 24.06 19.95 8.28
CA ALA A 136 24.20 18.56 7.85
C ALA A 136 23.69 17.58 8.92
N GLU A 137 23.99 17.82 10.20
CA GLU A 137 23.47 17.02 11.31
C GLU A 137 21.95 17.14 11.43
N LEU A 138 21.39 18.35 11.28
CA LEU A 138 19.95 18.57 11.29
C LEU A 138 19.25 17.79 10.16
N ASP A 139 19.80 17.83 8.96
CA ASP A 139 19.26 17.11 7.81
C ASP A 139 19.37 15.59 8.00
N GLN A 140 20.47 15.11 8.59
CA GLN A 140 20.64 13.70 8.95
C GLN A 140 19.61 13.26 10.01
N VAL A 141 19.40 14.04 11.07
CA VAL A 141 18.42 13.72 12.12
C VAL A 141 17.00 13.74 11.56
N LYS A 142 16.66 14.72 10.71
CA LYS A 142 15.36 14.75 10.02
C LYS A 142 15.15 13.53 9.14
N ALA A 143 16.16 13.12 8.38
CA ALA A 143 16.07 11.93 7.54
C ALA A 143 15.80 10.67 8.38
N ARG A 144 16.55 10.47 9.48
CA ARG A 144 16.34 9.35 10.41
C ARG A 144 14.97 9.38 11.08
N PHE A 145 14.49 10.56 11.46
CA PHE A 145 13.17 10.72 12.05
C PHE A 145 12.06 10.32 11.07
N ASN A 146 12.16 10.76 9.81
CA ASN A 146 11.20 10.41 8.77
C ASN A 146 11.24 8.91 8.44
N GLU A 147 12.42 8.30 8.39
CA GLU A 147 12.58 6.85 8.21
C GLU A 147 11.93 6.06 9.35
N GLN A 148 12.22 6.42 10.62
CA GLN A 148 11.57 5.78 11.76
C GLN A 148 10.05 5.95 11.75
N ARG A 149 9.57 7.13 11.36
CA ARG A 149 8.13 7.37 11.21
C ARG A 149 7.53 6.44 10.17
N ALA A 150 8.12 6.34 8.98
CA ALA A 150 7.67 5.44 7.93
C ALA A 150 7.67 3.97 8.40
N ASP A 151 8.72 3.53 9.12
CA ASP A 151 8.79 2.19 9.71
C ASP A 151 7.65 1.91 10.69
N THR A 152 7.30 2.88 11.54
CA THR A 152 6.19 2.72 12.48
C THR A 152 4.84 2.68 11.78
N GLU A 153 4.66 3.46 10.72
CA GLU A 153 3.44 3.45 9.90
C GLU A 153 3.30 2.12 9.15
N MET A 154 4.39 1.61 8.57
CA MET A 154 4.42 0.29 7.92
C MET A 154 4.14 -0.85 8.92
N LYS A 155 4.69 -0.79 10.13
CA LYS A 155 4.40 -1.77 11.19
C LYS A 155 2.92 -1.75 11.59
N LYS A 156 2.31 -0.56 11.72
CA LYS A 156 0.87 -0.42 11.99
C LYS A 156 0.02 -1.02 10.86
N ALA A 157 0.33 -0.68 9.60
CA ALA A 157 -0.36 -1.21 8.44
C ALA A 157 -0.26 -2.74 8.36
N ARG A 158 0.94 -3.30 8.59
CA ARG A 158 1.15 -4.75 8.64
C ARG A 158 0.32 -5.40 9.74
N ASN A 159 0.32 -4.84 10.95
CA ASN A 159 -0.43 -5.39 12.07
C ASN A 159 -1.95 -5.35 11.81
N GLN A 160 -2.45 -4.28 11.17
CA GLN A 160 -3.84 -4.19 10.76
C GLN A 160 -4.19 -5.28 9.74
N LEU A 161 -3.39 -5.43 8.68
CA LEU A 161 -3.61 -6.48 7.67
C LEU A 161 -3.58 -7.90 8.27
N VAL A 162 -2.74 -8.13 9.28
CA VAL A 162 -2.71 -9.41 10.01
C VAL A 162 -4.00 -9.62 10.81
N ALA A 163 -4.52 -8.57 11.47
CA ALA A 163 -5.78 -8.65 12.20
C ALA A 163 -6.96 -8.95 11.27
N ASP A 164 -7.05 -8.23 10.15
CA ASP A 164 -8.12 -8.41 9.15
C ASP A 164 -8.06 -9.82 8.52
N LEU A 165 -6.85 -10.33 8.27
CA LEU A 165 -6.64 -11.67 7.74
C LEU A 165 -7.08 -12.75 8.74
N GLU A 166 -6.78 -12.58 10.03
CA GLU A 166 -7.23 -13.51 11.07
C GLU A 166 -8.75 -13.46 11.30
N GLU A 167 -9.37 -12.28 11.16
CA GLU A 167 -10.83 -12.13 11.19
C GLU A 167 -11.48 -12.84 10.00
N SER A 168 -11.02 -12.58 8.78
CA SER A 168 -11.53 -13.23 7.57
C SER A 168 -11.35 -14.75 7.61
N LYS A 169 -10.26 -15.26 8.19
CA LYS A 169 -10.08 -16.72 8.40
C LYS A 169 -11.15 -17.30 9.32
N LYS A 170 -11.52 -16.62 10.40
CA LYS A 170 -12.57 -17.07 11.33
C LYS A 170 -13.94 -17.08 10.65
N GLU A 171 -14.26 -16.03 9.90
CA GLU A 171 -15.49 -15.97 9.11
C GLU A 171 -15.56 -17.08 8.07
N ASN A 172 -14.46 -17.34 7.35
CA ASN A 172 -14.39 -18.44 6.39
C ASN A 172 -14.57 -19.81 7.05
N GLN A 173 -14.00 -20.01 8.24
CA GLN A 173 -14.22 -21.25 9.00
C GLN A 173 -15.69 -21.41 9.41
N GLU A 174 -16.36 -20.33 9.80
CA GLU A 174 -17.76 -20.37 10.19
C GLU A 174 -18.67 -20.61 8.98
N LEU A 175 -18.43 -19.91 7.86
CA LEU A 175 -19.13 -20.15 6.60
C LEU A 175 -18.97 -21.60 6.14
N LYS A 176 -17.78 -22.19 6.29
CA LYS A 176 -17.54 -23.59 5.97
C LYS A 176 -18.43 -24.52 6.78
N LYS A 177 -18.58 -24.31 8.09
CA LYS A 177 -19.48 -25.11 8.94
C LYS A 177 -20.93 -24.95 8.52
N ILE A 178 -21.37 -23.73 8.20
CA ILE A 178 -22.73 -23.44 7.74
C ILE A 178 -23.00 -24.19 6.42
N VAL A 179 -22.07 -24.13 5.47
CA VAL A 179 -22.19 -24.85 4.19
C VAL A 179 -22.24 -26.35 4.40
N GLU A 180 -21.43 -26.90 5.31
CA GLU A 180 -21.47 -28.33 5.67
C GLU A 180 -22.85 -28.71 6.26
N ALA A 181 -23.39 -27.92 7.18
CA ALA A 181 -24.71 -28.15 7.78
C ALA A 181 -25.84 -28.07 6.74
N LEU A 182 -25.88 -27.02 5.92
CA LEU A 182 -26.88 -26.87 4.86
C LEU A 182 -26.79 -27.99 3.81
N THR A 183 -25.59 -28.48 3.53
CA THR A 183 -25.41 -29.62 2.62
C THR A 183 -26.01 -30.89 3.20
N MET A 184 -25.86 -31.13 4.51
CA MET A 184 -26.50 -32.26 5.19
C MET A 184 -28.03 -32.13 5.16
N GLU A 185 -28.58 -30.95 5.48
CA GLU A 185 -30.02 -30.70 5.42
C GLU A 185 -30.58 -30.91 4.01
N ARG A 186 -29.88 -30.41 2.98
CA ARG A 186 -30.26 -30.62 1.59
C ARG A 186 -30.28 -32.10 1.24
N ASN A 187 -29.28 -32.88 1.67
CA ASN A 187 -29.23 -34.31 1.41
C ASN A 187 -30.40 -35.06 2.07
N VAL A 188 -30.73 -34.71 3.32
CA VAL A 188 -31.90 -35.27 4.02
C VAL A 188 -33.18 -34.95 3.28
N LEU A 189 -33.38 -33.69 2.86
CA LEU A 189 -34.57 -33.29 2.13
C LEU A 189 -34.67 -33.97 0.75
N CYS A 190 -33.55 -34.14 0.04
CA CYS A 190 -33.53 -34.91 -1.21
C CYS A 190 -33.96 -36.37 -0.98
N GLN A 191 -33.56 -36.97 0.14
CA GLN A 191 -33.97 -38.32 0.50
C GLN A 191 -35.48 -38.39 0.78
N THR A 192 -36.03 -37.50 1.59
CA THR A 192 -37.47 -37.51 1.90
C THR A 192 -38.31 -37.29 0.64
N VAL A 193 -37.87 -36.40 -0.27
CA VAL A 193 -38.54 -36.19 -1.56
C VAL A 193 -38.50 -37.44 -2.44
N ALA A 194 -37.44 -38.25 -2.36
CA ALA A 194 -37.37 -39.52 -3.08
C ALA A 194 -38.34 -40.55 -2.52
N GLU A 195 -38.43 -40.66 -1.18
CA GLU A 195 -39.36 -41.53 -0.47
C GLU A 195 -40.82 -41.14 -0.75
N ASP A 196 -41.15 -39.84 -0.69
CA ASP A 196 -42.49 -39.33 -1.00
C ASP A 196 -42.92 -39.63 -2.45
N LYS A 197 -41.98 -39.55 -3.40
CA LYS A 197 -42.23 -39.92 -4.81
C LYS A 197 -42.54 -41.41 -4.97
N GLU A 198 -41.89 -42.28 -4.20
CA GLU A 198 -42.17 -43.72 -4.18
C GLU A 198 -43.57 -43.97 -3.62
N VAL A 199 -43.91 -43.36 -2.48
CA VAL A 199 -45.25 -43.45 -1.89
C VAL A 199 -46.33 -42.93 -2.84
N GLN A 200 -46.07 -41.82 -3.52
CA GLN A 200 -47.01 -41.26 -4.50
C GLN A 200 -47.24 -42.21 -5.67
N LYS A 201 -46.19 -42.88 -6.15
CA LYS A 201 -46.28 -43.88 -7.22
C LYS A 201 -47.10 -45.08 -6.76
N ASP A 202 -46.80 -45.63 -5.59
CA ASP A 202 -47.51 -46.78 -5.02
C ASP A 202 -49.00 -46.46 -4.80
N MET A 203 -49.29 -45.25 -4.32
CA MET A 203 -50.66 -44.76 -4.18
C MET A 203 -51.36 -44.64 -5.54
N GLY A 204 -50.68 -44.10 -6.56
CA GLY A 204 -51.19 -44.04 -7.93
C GLY A 204 -51.51 -45.43 -8.50
N ASP A 205 -50.62 -46.39 -8.30
CA ASP A 205 -50.80 -47.78 -8.74
C ASP A 205 -51.99 -48.45 -8.02
N ALA A 206 -52.16 -48.19 -6.71
CA ALA A 206 -53.30 -48.68 -5.94
C ALA A 206 -54.64 -48.11 -6.43
N ILE A 207 -54.71 -46.81 -6.71
CA ILE A 207 -55.89 -46.14 -7.27
C ILE A 207 -56.25 -46.73 -8.64
N VAL A 208 -55.26 -46.88 -9.53
CA VAL A 208 -55.48 -47.47 -10.86
C VAL A 208 -55.98 -48.90 -10.75
N LEU A 209 -55.43 -49.70 -9.83
CA LEU A 209 -55.84 -51.08 -9.60
C LEU A 209 -57.28 -51.18 -9.06
N GLU A 210 -57.63 -50.34 -8.07
CA GLU A 210 -58.99 -50.28 -7.53
C GLU A 210 -60.00 -49.85 -8.59
N ASN A 211 -59.72 -48.78 -9.33
CA ASN A 211 -60.56 -48.30 -10.42
C ASN A 211 -60.75 -49.37 -11.51
N THR A 212 -59.68 -50.07 -11.88
CA THR A 212 -59.76 -51.18 -12.84
C THR A 212 -60.66 -52.31 -12.31
N ARG A 213 -60.56 -52.64 -11.02
CA ARG A 213 -61.41 -53.66 -10.39
C ARG A 213 -62.86 -53.22 -10.31
N GLY A 214 -63.11 -51.95 -9.96
CA GLY A 214 -64.44 -51.32 -9.92
C GLY A 214 -65.10 -51.31 -11.30
N PHE A 215 -64.37 -50.89 -12.33
CA PHE A 215 -64.81 -50.90 -13.71
C PHE A 215 -65.16 -52.33 -14.20
N LYS A 216 -64.26 -53.30 -13.98
CA LYS A 216 -64.54 -54.71 -14.31
C LYS A 216 -65.77 -55.24 -13.56
N LYS A 217 -66.00 -54.81 -12.32
CA LYS A 217 -67.20 -55.17 -11.54
C LYS A 217 -68.46 -54.58 -12.17
N ALA A 218 -68.44 -53.31 -12.57
CA ALA A 218 -69.55 -52.65 -13.24
C ALA A 218 -69.89 -53.33 -14.58
N LEU A 219 -68.88 -53.69 -15.39
CA LEU A 219 -69.10 -54.43 -16.65
C LEU A 219 -69.80 -55.78 -16.43
N ARG A 220 -69.42 -56.53 -15.39
CA ARG A 220 -70.10 -57.78 -15.02
C ARG A 220 -71.57 -57.53 -14.63
N GLN A 221 -71.82 -56.47 -13.87
CA GLN A 221 -73.19 -56.09 -13.48
C GLN A 221 -74.02 -55.69 -14.70
N MET A 222 -73.48 -54.87 -15.61
CA MET A 222 -74.15 -54.43 -16.83
C MET A 222 -74.53 -55.61 -17.73
N SER A 223 -73.61 -56.55 -17.96
CA SER A 223 -73.88 -57.75 -18.76
C SER A 223 -75.04 -58.57 -18.18
N TYR A 224 -75.10 -58.70 -16.85
CA TYR A 224 -76.19 -59.39 -16.17
C TYR A 224 -77.55 -58.69 -16.36
N PHE A 225 -77.62 -57.36 -16.17
CA PHE A 225 -78.87 -56.61 -16.27
C PHE A 225 -79.40 -56.48 -17.70
N LEU A 226 -78.52 -56.20 -18.66
CA LEU A 226 -78.91 -55.92 -20.05
C LEU A 226 -78.91 -57.15 -20.96
N LYS A 227 -78.43 -58.31 -20.45
CA LYS A 227 -78.28 -59.56 -21.21
C LYS A 227 -77.47 -59.43 -22.51
N VAL A 228 -76.63 -58.39 -22.61
CA VAL A 228 -75.65 -58.23 -23.69
C VAL A 228 -74.33 -58.85 -23.27
N SER A 229 -73.71 -59.60 -24.18
CA SER A 229 -72.35 -60.13 -23.97
C SER A 229 -71.37 -58.96 -24.00
N THR A 230 -70.60 -58.82 -22.92
CA THR A 230 -69.48 -57.86 -22.85
C THR A 230 -68.16 -58.51 -23.26
N GLU A 231 -68.19 -59.79 -23.64
CA GLU A 231 -67.02 -60.57 -24.03
C GLU A 231 -66.56 -60.15 -25.43
N GLY A 232 -65.34 -59.58 -25.51
CA GLY A 232 -64.77 -59.05 -26.76
C GLY A 232 -65.04 -57.56 -27.03
N ILE A 233 -65.79 -56.85 -26.17
CA ILE A 233 -65.95 -55.39 -26.29
C ILE A 233 -64.73 -54.70 -25.68
N ASN A 234 -63.80 -54.27 -26.54
CA ASN A 234 -62.66 -53.45 -26.12
C ASN A 234 -63.11 -51.99 -26.00
N PHE A 235 -63.26 -51.51 -24.77
CA PHE A 235 -63.38 -50.07 -24.50
C PHE A 235 -62.00 -49.43 -24.66
N ASP A 236 -61.88 -48.51 -25.61
CA ASP A 236 -60.71 -47.65 -25.73
C ASP A 236 -60.96 -46.36 -24.94
N PRO A 237 -60.29 -46.14 -23.80
CA PRO A 237 -60.49 -44.94 -22.98
C PRO A 237 -60.06 -43.65 -23.70
N GLN A 238 -59.34 -43.73 -24.82
CA GLN A 238 -58.96 -42.58 -25.66
C GLN A 238 -60.04 -42.24 -26.70
N LYS A 239 -61.17 -42.97 -26.70
CA LYS A 239 -62.31 -42.75 -27.59
C LYS A 239 -63.55 -42.45 -26.76
N ASP A 240 -64.40 -41.57 -27.27
CA ASP A 240 -65.72 -41.31 -26.70
C ASP A 240 -66.78 -41.27 -27.81
N VAL A 241 -68.05 -41.36 -27.45
CA VAL A 241 -69.18 -41.35 -28.38
C VAL A 241 -69.55 -39.92 -28.74
N SER A 242 -69.27 -39.52 -29.98
CA SER A 242 -69.72 -38.24 -30.55
C SER A 242 -70.62 -38.52 -31.75
N HIS A 243 -71.81 -37.92 -31.77
CA HIS A 243 -72.80 -38.11 -32.85
C HIS A 243 -73.14 -39.59 -33.13
N GLY A 244 -73.04 -40.46 -32.12
CA GLY A 244 -73.31 -41.89 -32.24
C GLY A 244 -72.15 -42.75 -32.74
N GLU A 245 -71.00 -42.15 -33.04
CA GLU A 245 -69.77 -42.86 -33.46
C GLU A 245 -68.67 -42.76 -32.40
N LEU A 246 -67.79 -43.77 -32.35
CA LEU A 246 -66.63 -43.80 -31.44
C LEU A 246 -65.46 -43.00 -32.04
N VAL A 247 -65.19 -41.82 -31.50
CA VAL A 247 -64.18 -40.88 -32.03
C VAL A 247 -63.10 -40.64 -30.97
N SER A 248 -61.86 -40.38 -31.39
CA SER A 248 -60.76 -40.07 -30.45
C SER A 248 -61.02 -38.77 -29.72
N ILE A 249 -60.78 -38.76 -28.40
CA ILE A 249 -61.07 -37.62 -27.51
C ILE A 249 -60.40 -36.33 -28.01
N GLY A 250 -59.17 -36.39 -28.53
CA GLY A 250 -58.47 -35.22 -29.08
C GLY A 250 -59.11 -34.59 -30.33
N PHE A 251 -60.08 -35.25 -30.98
CA PHE A 251 -60.81 -34.74 -32.14
C PHE A 251 -62.21 -34.22 -31.77
N ILE A 252 -62.64 -34.36 -30.51
CA ILE A 252 -63.93 -33.85 -30.04
C ILE A 252 -63.77 -32.37 -29.68
N PRO A 253 -64.56 -31.45 -30.28
CA PRO A 253 -64.47 -30.03 -29.98
C PRO A 253 -64.72 -29.71 -28.50
N ALA A 254 -63.93 -28.79 -27.93
CA ALA A 254 -64.10 -28.31 -26.57
C ALA A 254 -65.50 -27.70 -26.38
N GLY A 255 -66.24 -28.17 -25.37
CA GLY A 255 -67.63 -27.77 -25.10
C GLY A 255 -68.71 -28.77 -25.53
N THR A 256 -68.34 -29.93 -26.08
CA THR A 256 -69.28 -31.03 -26.40
C THR A 256 -69.58 -31.94 -25.19
N PHE A 257 -68.72 -31.90 -24.18
CA PHE A 257 -68.91 -32.65 -22.93
C PHE A 257 -69.96 -31.94 -22.06
N PRO A 258 -70.84 -32.69 -21.37
CA PRO A 258 -71.71 -32.12 -20.34
C PRO A 258 -70.85 -31.40 -19.29
N ASN A 259 -71.22 -30.18 -18.89
CA ASN A 259 -70.53 -29.48 -17.81
C ASN A 259 -70.73 -30.25 -16.50
N ASP A 260 -69.65 -30.52 -15.77
CA ASP A 260 -69.68 -31.25 -14.49
C ASP A 260 -70.53 -30.57 -13.39
N ASP A 261 -70.95 -29.31 -13.61
CA ASP A 261 -71.81 -28.55 -12.70
C ASP A 261 -73.22 -29.15 -12.52
N ASP A 262 -73.66 -30.05 -13.40
CA ASP A 262 -75.00 -30.66 -13.31
C ASP A 262 -75.07 -31.89 -12.37
N ILE A 263 -73.95 -32.39 -11.84
CA ILE A 263 -73.90 -33.60 -10.99
C ILE A 263 -73.83 -33.27 -9.48
N ALA A 264 -73.52 -32.03 -9.10
CA ALA A 264 -73.27 -31.64 -7.71
C ALA A 264 -74.51 -31.18 -6.91
N LYS A 265 -75.68 -31.84 -7.06
CA LYS A 265 -76.90 -31.46 -6.31
C LYS A 265 -77.31 -32.38 -5.16
N ASP A 266 -76.74 -33.56 -5.00
CA ASP A 266 -77.06 -34.43 -3.86
C ASP A 266 -75.79 -34.94 -3.16
N THR A 267 -75.21 -34.09 -2.32
CA THR A 267 -74.37 -34.57 -1.20
C THR A 267 -74.47 -33.57 -0.04
N PRO A 268 -74.85 -33.99 1.19
CA PRO A 268 -74.90 -33.09 2.33
C PRO A 268 -73.50 -32.67 2.77
N VAL A 269 -73.41 -31.38 3.08
CA VAL A 269 -72.26 -30.61 3.55
C VAL A 269 -71.84 -31.01 4.97
N GLU A 270 -70.52 -31.10 5.22
CA GLU A 270 -69.96 -30.58 6.48
C GLU A 270 -68.83 -29.58 6.17
N LYS A 271 -68.98 -28.39 6.75
CA LYS A 271 -68.03 -27.28 6.71
C LYS A 271 -67.02 -27.47 7.82
N GLU A 272 -65.76 -27.18 7.55
CA GLU A 272 -64.93 -26.46 8.52
C GLU A 272 -63.92 -25.53 7.86
N THR A 273 -63.67 -24.44 8.58
CA THR A 273 -63.30 -23.11 8.11
C THR A 273 -61.79 -22.84 8.08
N THR A 274 -61.34 -22.19 7.00
CA THR A 274 -60.31 -21.13 6.89
C THR A 274 -58.97 -21.27 7.64
N LYS A 275 -57.85 -21.12 6.91
CA LYS A 275 -57.09 -19.85 6.92
C LYS A 275 -56.11 -19.72 5.75
N ALA A 276 -55.99 -18.48 5.31
CA ALA A 276 -55.21 -17.96 4.19
C ALA A 276 -53.69 -18.07 4.37
N GLY A 277 -52.99 -18.05 3.23
CA GLY A 277 -51.56 -17.79 3.11
C GLY A 277 -51.17 -17.76 1.64
N ALA A 278 -51.30 -16.59 1.02
CA ALA A 278 -50.69 -16.28 -0.27
C ALA A 278 -49.16 -16.34 -0.15
N ASP A 279 -48.45 -16.80 -1.19
CA ASP A 279 -47.59 -15.90 -1.95
C ASP A 279 -46.87 -16.59 -3.12
N ALA A 280 -47.01 -15.91 -4.26
CA ALA A 280 -46.04 -15.67 -5.32
C ALA A 280 -45.08 -16.80 -5.78
N ILE A 281 -45.43 -17.32 -6.94
CA ILE A 281 -44.56 -17.86 -7.99
C ILE A 281 -43.42 -16.86 -8.30
N ILE A 282 -42.18 -17.29 -8.17
CA ILE A 282 -41.06 -16.78 -8.97
C ILE A 282 -40.52 -17.93 -9.81
N THR A 283 -40.77 -17.81 -11.10
CA THR A 283 -40.17 -18.56 -12.20
C THR A 283 -38.65 -18.40 -12.19
N GLY A 284 -37.93 -19.50 -12.01
CA GLY A 284 -36.49 -19.61 -12.26
C GLY A 284 -36.26 -20.40 -13.55
N GLU A 285 -35.96 -19.66 -14.61
CA GLU A 285 -35.59 -20.09 -15.95
C GLU A 285 -34.34 -20.99 -15.94
N MET A 286 -34.42 -22.13 -16.64
CA MET A 286 -33.31 -23.02 -16.90
C MET A 286 -32.37 -22.38 -17.94
N ILE A 287 -31.10 -22.19 -17.59
CA ILE A 287 -30.02 -22.13 -18.58
C ILE A 287 -29.19 -23.40 -18.46
N GLU A 288 -29.26 -24.16 -19.53
CA GLU A 288 -28.64 -25.43 -19.84
C GLU A 288 -27.11 -25.26 -19.97
N GLY A 289 -26.34 -25.97 -19.13
CA GLY A 289 -24.89 -26.04 -19.20
C GLY A 289 -24.44 -27.42 -19.66
N ASN A 290 -24.20 -27.58 -20.96
CA ASN A 290 -23.60 -28.75 -21.57
C ASN A 290 -22.08 -28.78 -21.30
N PRO A 291 -21.46 -29.88 -20.83
CA PRO A 291 -20.03 -29.97 -20.63
C PRO A 291 -19.32 -30.44 -21.91
N HIS A 292 -18.57 -29.54 -22.56
CA HIS A 292 -17.56 -29.95 -23.54
C HIS A 292 -16.15 -29.73 -22.98
N THR A 293 -15.44 -30.84 -22.91
CA THR A 293 -14.02 -31.02 -22.63
C THR A 293 -13.14 -30.28 -23.63
N THR A 294 -12.14 -29.55 -23.13
CA THR A 294 -10.83 -29.46 -23.78
C THR A 294 -9.74 -29.36 -22.72
N ASP A 295 -8.83 -30.33 -22.78
CA ASP A 295 -7.50 -30.32 -22.21
C ASP A 295 -6.80 -28.98 -22.40
N VAL A 296 -6.11 -28.51 -21.37
CA VAL A 296 -5.01 -27.56 -21.50
C VAL A 296 -3.79 -28.19 -20.88
N ASP A 297 -2.88 -28.59 -21.76
CA ASP A 297 -1.55 -29.09 -21.45
C ASP A 297 -0.77 -28.09 -20.58
N ILE A 298 -0.28 -28.57 -19.45
CA ILE A 298 0.76 -27.91 -18.66
C ILE A 298 2.07 -28.08 -19.44
N VAL A 299 2.46 -27.05 -20.20
CA VAL A 299 3.81 -26.95 -20.75
C VAL A 299 4.77 -26.59 -19.62
N ASN A 300 5.57 -27.58 -19.27
CA ASN A 300 6.78 -27.46 -18.48
C ASN A 300 7.82 -26.64 -19.26
N ILE A 301 8.27 -25.52 -18.71
CA ILE A 301 9.45 -24.79 -19.19
C ILE A 301 10.46 -24.81 -18.04
N GLY A 302 11.63 -25.37 -18.32
CA GLY A 302 12.77 -25.46 -17.41
C GLY A 302 13.50 -24.15 -17.18
#